data_AF-A0ABD2RZ08-F1
#
_entry.id   AF-A0ABD2RZ08-F1
#
_cell.length_a   1.000
_cell.length_b   1.000
_cell.length_c   1.000
_cell.angle_alpha   90.00
_cell.angle_beta   90.00
_cell.angle_gamma   90.00
#
_symmetry.space_group_name_H-M   'P 1'
#
loop_
_entity.id
_entity.type
_entity.pdbx_description
1 polymer ?
#
loop_
_entity_poly.entity_id
_entity_poly.type
_entity_poly.pdbx_seq_one_letter_code
_entity_poly.pdbx_strand_id
1 'polypeptide(L)'
;MAGLVMVTRGGGCGNGKNSSKAAAAEMQNQQQLSLVDFILAALRKSMVSCRVDRQEDVVSTVEIGWPTNVQHLTHVTFDRFHGFLGLPLEFQVEIPCRVPSASVSVFGVSAESMQCSYDTRGNSVPTILLLMQERLYSQNGLKAEGIFRINPENSQEEHVRDQLNRGIVPEDIDVHCLAGLIKAWFRELPSGVLDGLSPEQVLQCNTEEEFVELVKQLKPTETALLNWAIDLMADVVEQEESNKMNARNIAMVFAPNMTQMSDPDAVHSGDGPVVYVICG
;
A
#
# COMPACT_ATOMS: atom_id res chain seq x y z
N MET A 1 -40.13 -45.10 -28.69
CA MET A 1 -39.24 -45.93 -27.86
C MET A 1 -39.29 -45.33 -26.46
N ALA A 2 -40.28 -45.73 -25.65
CA ALA A 2 -40.18 -46.75 -24.57
C ALA A 2 -39.19 -46.31 -23.48
N GLY A 3 -39.50 -46.13 -22.20
CA GLY A 3 -40.70 -46.34 -21.39
C GLY A 3 -40.30 -46.37 -19.90
N LEU A 4 -41.23 -46.00 -19.00
CA LEU A 4 -41.47 -46.41 -17.58
C LEU A 4 -40.27 -46.80 -16.65
N VAL A 5 -40.05 -46.20 -15.46
CA VAL A 5 -40.78 -46.27 -14.14
C VAL A 5 -40.19 -47.27 -13.10
N MET A 6 -40.32 -46.88 -11.81
CA MET A 6 -40.13 -47.58 -10.49
C MET A 6 -38.74 -47.48 -9.83
N VAL A 7 -38.53 -46.84 -8.64
CA VAL A 7 -39.09 -46.93 -7.26
C VAL A 7 -38.60 -48.19 -6.51
N THR A 8 -37.81 -48.06 -5.43
CA THR A 8 -38.17 -48.26 -3.98
C THR A 8 -36.84 -48.20 -3.17
N ARG A 9 -36.65 -47.41 -2.10
CA ARG A 9 -37.06 -47.48 -0.67
C ARG A 9 -36.41 -48.61 0.18
N GLY A 10 -35.73 -48.21 1.27
CA GLY A 10 -35.41 -49.03 2.46
C GLY A 10 -34.04 -48.70 3.08
N GLY A 11 -33.94 -48.02 4.23
CA GLY A 11 -33.83 -48.63 5.59
C GLY A 11 -32.34 -48.67 5.99
N GLY A 12 -31.84 -48.21 7.14
CA GLY A 12 -32.36 -48.12 8.50
C GLY A 12 -31.38 -48.88 9.42
N CYS A 13 -30.77 -48.17 10.39
CA CYS A 13 -30.15 -48.58 11.68
C CYS A 13 -29.33 -49.88 11.81
N GLY A 14 -28.23 -49.82 12.58
CA GLY A 14 -27.73 -51.02 13.27
C GLY A 14 -26.31 -51.00 13.82
N ASN A 15 -26.17 -50.52 15.05
CA ASN A 15 -24.99 -50.61 15.92
C ASN A 15 -24.71 -52.06 16.37
N GLY A 16 -23.45 -52.49 16.56
CA GLY A 16 -23.21 -53.77 17.27
C GLY A 16 -21.85 -54.49 17.14
N LYS A 17 -20.85 -54.00 17.88
CA LYS A 17 -19.87 -54.77 18.70
C LYS A 17 -19.01 -55.90 18.10
N ASN A 18 -17.73 -55.55 17.95
CA ASN A 18 -16.54 -56.08 18.65
C ASN A 18 -16.17 -57.58 18.67
N SER A 19 -14.84 -57.74 18.50
CA SER A 19 -13.91 -58.83 18.87
C SER A 19 -13.71 -59.84 17.73
N SER A 20 -12.56 -59.86 17.05
CA SER A 20 -11.31 -60.40 17.62
C SER A 20 -10.08 -60.01 16.80
N LYS A 21 -8.96 -59.86 17.51
CA LYS A 21 -7.64 -59.36 17.09
C LYS A 21 -6.90 -60.28 16.09
N ALA A 22 -5.87 -59.67 15.50
CA ALA A 22 -4.68 -60.25 14.86
C ALA A 22 -4.76 -60.56 13.35
N ALA A 23 -4.69 -59.52 12.51
CA ALA A 23 -3.99 -59.53 11.20
C ALA A 23 -4.22 -58.19 10.47
N ALA A 24 -3.57 -57.09 10.88
CA ALA A 24 -3.67 -55.82 10.14
C ALA A 24 -2.49 -54.85 10.40
N ALA A 25 -1.31 -55.35 10.81
CA ALA A 25 -0.13 -54.52 11.05
C ALA A 25 0.88 -54.54 9.88
N GLU A 26 0.62 -55.29 8.81
CA GLU A 26 1.58 -55.46 7.70
C GLU A 26 1.23 -54.68 6.42
N MET A 27 0.05 -54.06 6.33
CA MET A 27 -0.40 -53.44 5.06
C MET A 27 -0.13 -51.92 4.94
N GLN A 28 0.26 -51.23 6.02
CA GLN A 28 0.59 -49.79 5.97
C GLN A 28 2.08 -49.49 5.73
N ASN A 29 2.99 -50.44 5.97
CA ASN A 29 4.44 -50.22 5.78
C ASN A 29 4.89 -50.38 4.31
N GLN A 30 4.16 -51.16 3.50
CA GLN A 30 4.51 -51.37 2.09
C GLN A 30 4.15 -50.19 1.17
N GLN A 31 3.17 -49.36 1.53
CA GLN A 31 2.78 -48.19 0.74
C GLN A 31 3.70 -46.97 0.97
N GLN A 32 4.33 -46.84 2.14
CA GLN A 32 5.30 -45.76 2.37
C GLN A 32 6.66 -46.03 1.73
N LEU A 33 7.12 -47.28 1.71
CA LEU A 33 8.38 -47.66 1.06
C LEU A 33 8.33 -47.42 -0.46
N SER A 34 7.19 -47.67 -1.12
CA SER A 34 7.05 -47.49 -2.57
C SER A 34 7.08 -46.02 -3.03
N LEU A 35 6.59 -45.11 -2.18
CA LEU A 35 6.60 -43.67 -2.47
C LEU A 35 8.00 -43.06 -2.31
N VAL A 36 8.74 -43.49 -1.28
CA VAL A 36 10.12 -43.05 -1.06
C VAL A 36 11.05 -43.58 -2.15
N ASP A 37 10.87 -44.83 -2.59
CA ASP A 37 11.62 -45.39 -3.72
C ASP A 37 11.29 -44.71 -5.05
N PHE A 38 10.03 -44.32 -5.25
CA PHE A 38 9.62 -43.53 -6.42
C PHE A 38 10.26 -42.13 -6.42
N ILE A 39 10.29 -41.46 -5.26
CA ILE A 39 10.93 -40.15 -5.10
C ILE A 39 12.45 -40.26 -5.28
N LEU A 40 13.09 -41.29 -4.71
CA LEU A 40 14.53 -41.55 -4.89
C LEU A 40 14.88 -41.90 -6.34
N ALA A 41 14.02 -42.64 -7.04
CA ALA A 41 14.21 -42.95 -8.45
C ALA A 41 14.02 -41.70 -9.34
N ALA A 42 13.07 -40.82 -9.00
CA ALA A 42 12.88 -39.54 -9.68
C ALA A 42 14.08 -38.61 -9.45
N LEU A 43 14.60 -38.53 -8.22
CA LEU A 43 15.79 -37.73 -7.90
C LEU A 43 17.05 -38.28 -8.57
N ARG A 44 17.23 -39.61 -8.62
CA ARG A 44 18.36 -40.23 -9.34
C ARG A 44 18.27 -40.03 -10.85
N LYS A 45 17.07 -40.03 -11.44
CA LYS A 45 16.86 -39.71 -12.86
C LYS A 45 17.05 -38.22 -13.15
N SER A 46 16.68 -37.35 -12.22
CA SER A 46 16.88 -35.90 -12.33
C SER A 46 18.36 -35.49 -12.25
N MET A 47 19.21 -36.28 -11.58
CA MET A 47 20.65 -36.02 -11.49
C MET A 47 21.48 -36.56 -12.67
N VAL A 48 20.86 -37.24 -13.64
CA VAL A 48 21.59 -37.92 -14.74
C VAL A 48 21.32 -37.31 -16.13
N SER A 49 20.38 -36.38 -16.29
CA SER A 49 20.05 -35.83 -17.61
C SER A 49 20.28 -34.32 -17.71
N CYS A 50 21.54 -33.94 -17.89
CA CYS A 50 21.98 -32.86 -18.78
C CYS A 50 23.45 -33.13 -19.19
N ARG A 51 23.73 -34.30 -19.77
CA ARG A 51 24.90 -34.45 -20.66
C ARG A 51 24.43 -34.15 -22.07
N VAL A 52 24.64 -32.92 -22.51
CA VAL A 52 24.63 -32.57 -23.94
C VAL A 52 26.08 -32.62 -24.39
N ASP A 53 26.43 -33.71 -25.08
CA ASP A 53 27.69 -33.81 -25.81
C ASP A 53 27.41 -33.23 -27.21
N ARG A 54 27.84 -31.99 -27.45
CA ARG A 54 28.00 -31.45 -28.81
C ARG A 54 28.95 -30.26 -28.87
N GLN A 55 30.19 -30.60 -29.25
CA GLN A 55 31.11 -29.86 -30.10
C GLN A 55 31.71 -28.54 -29.57
N GLU A 56 33.03 -28.47 -29.69
CA GLU A 56 33.96 -27.49 -29.12
C GLU A 56 33.59 -26.04 -29.46
N ASP A 57 33.14 -25.29 -28.45
CA ASP A 57 33.34 -23.85 -28.34
C ASP A 57 33.80 -23.57 -26.91
N VAL A 58 35.03 -23.07 -26.77
CA VAL A 58 35.63 -22.72 -25.48
C VAL A 58 34.93 -21.45 -24.95
N VAL A 59 33.79 -21.64 -24.30
CA VAL A 59 33.18 -20.62 -23.45
C VAL A 59 33.23 -21.16 -22.03
N SER A 60 34.06 -20.55 -21.21
CA SER A 60 34.18 -20.84 -19.78
C SER A 60 32.85 -20.60 -19.08
N THR A 61 32.06 -21.66 -18.91
CA THR A 61 30.82 -21.65 -18.15
C THR A 61 31.17 -21.39 -16.68
N VAL A 62 30.84 -20.20 -16.17
CA VAL A 62 30.97 -19.89 -14.75
C VAL A 62 29.84 -20.63 -14.02
N GLU A 63 30.14 -21.74 -13.36
CA GLU A 63 29.22 -22.35 -12.37
C GLU A 63 29.27 -21.54 -11.07
N ILE A 64 28.20 -20.80 -10.79
CA ILE A 64 28.04 -20.10 -9.51
C ILE A 64 27.74 -21.16 -8.44
N GLY A 65 28.70 -21.42 -7.55
CA GLY A 65 28.55 -22.35 -6.43
C GLY A 65 27.61 -21.84 -5.33
N TRP A 66 27.24 -22.72 -4.39
CA TRP A 66 26.41 -22.37 -3.24
C TRP A 66 27.14 -21.38 -2.31
N PRO A 67 26.48 -20.32 -1.81
CA PRO A 67 27.12 -19.36 -0.91
C PRO A 67 27.50 -20.06 0.40
N THR A 68 28.79 -20.36 0.53
CA THR A 68 29.34 -21.21 1.60
C THR A 68 29.85 -20.40 2.78
N ASN A 69 29.85 -19.06 2.68
CA ASN A 69 30.36 -18.18 3.73
C ASN A 69 29.63 -16.84 3.75
N VAL A 70 28.39 -16.83 4.26
CA VAL A 70 27.62 -15.60 4.49
C VAL A 70 27.92 -15.10 5.90
N GLN A 71 28.61 -13.97 6.02
CA GLN A 71 28.87 -13.33 7.30
C GLN A 71 27.96 -12.09 7.44
N HIS A 72 27.11 -12.07 8.47
CA HIS A 72 26.32 -10.89 8.82
C HIS A 72 27.22 -9.89 9.54
N LEU A 73 27.88 -9.02 8.78
CA LEU A 73 28.83 -8.04 9.33
C LEU A 73 28.13 -6.92 10.11
N THR A 74 26.96 -6.48 9.64
CA THR A 74 26.21 -5.35 10.20
C THR A 74 24.71 -5.60 10.09
N HIS A 75 23.94 -5.20 11.11
CA HIS A 75 22.49 -5.22 11.09
C HIS A 75 21.97 -3.79 10.92
N VAL A 76 21.27 -3.54 9.81
CA VAL A 76 20.68 -2.25 9.49
C VAL A 76 19.17 -2.37 9.61
N THR A 77 18.56 -1.49 10.39
CA THR A 77 17.10 -1.40 10.50
C THR A 77 16.64 -0.03 10.03
N PHE A 78 15.47 0.05 9.41
CA PHE A 78 14.83 1.33 9.12
C PHE A 78 13.85 1.68 10.24
N ASP A 79 14.03 2.85 10.83
CA ASP A 79 13.05 3.52 11.69
C ASP A 79 12.45 4.71 10.94
N ARG A 80 11.14 4.90 11.07
CA ARG A 80 10.45 5.94 10.31
C ARG A 80 10.79 7.37 10.76
N PHE A 81 11.27 7.60 11.98
CA PHE A 81 11.67 8.94 12.42
C PHE A 81 13.17 9.17 12.27
N HIS A 82 13.96 8.14 12.54
CA HIS A 82 15.41 8.19 12.61
C HIS A 82 16.12 7.63 11.36
N GLY A 83 15.37 7.12 10.38
CA GLY A 83 15.92 6.55 9.14
C GLY A 83 16.65 5.23 9.37
N PHE A 84 17.74 4.99 8.63
CA PHE A 84 18.53 3.77 8.78
C PHE A 84 19.39 3.81 10.05
N LEU A 85 19.09 2.91 10.99
CA LEU A 85 19.86 2.67 12.21
C LEU A 85 20.86 1.54 11.99
N GLY A 86 22.07 1.68 12.56
CA GLY A 86 23.13 0.66 12.45
C GLY A 86 23.87 0.64 11.12
N LEU A 87 23.68 1.67 10.28
CA LEU A 87 24.36 1.80 9.00
C LEU A 87 25.85 2.17 9.20
N PRO A 88 26.80 1.42 8.62
CA PRO A 88 28.22 1.74 8.70
C PRO A 88 28.56 3.12 8.14
N LEU A 89 29.56 3.78 8.72
CA LEU A 89 29.94 5.16 8.41
C LEU A 89 30.31 5.33 6.93
N GLU A 90 30.92 4.32 6.32
CA GLU A 90 31.27 4.28 4.90
C GLU A 90 30.05 4.39 3.97
N PHE A 91 28.87 3.91 4.39
CA PHE A 91 27.64 4.01 3.62
C PHE A 91 26.82 5.26 3.95
N GLN A 92 27.15 6.00 5.02
CA GLN A 92 26.45 7.24 5.37
C GLN A 92 26.78 8.40 4.41
N VAL A 93 27.90 8.33 3.68
CA VAL A 93 28.40 9.41 2.80
C VAL A 93 27.74 9.42 1.41
N GLU A 94 27.22 8.27 0.96
CA GLU A 94 26.58 8.12 -0.37
C GLU A 94 25.05 8.18 -0.33
N ILE A 95 24.46 8.28 0.86
CA ILE A 95 23.00 8.39 1.01
C ILE A 95 22.67 9.89 1.09
N PRO A 96 21.99 10.47 0.08
CA PRO A 96 21.36 11.77 0.26
C PRO A 96 20.55 11.72 1.54
N CYS A 97 20.87 12.58 2.50
CA CYS A 97 20.19 12.59 3.79
C CYS A 97 18.68 12.68 3.55
N ARG A 98 17.94 11.67 4.02
CA ARG A 98 16.47 11.57 3.99
C ARG A 98 15.86 11.13 2.66
N VAL A 99 16.25 9.96 2.15
CA VAL A 99 15.39 9.24 1.20
C VAL A 99 14.27 8.49 1.96
N PRO A 100 13.02 8.55 1.48
CA PRO A 100 11.87 8.01 2.19
C PRO A 100 11.64 6.56 1.78
N SER A 101 11.85 5.61 2.70
CA SER A 101 11.60 4.18 2.50
C SER A 101 12.53 3.44 1.53
N ALA A 102 12.55 2.10 1.65
CA ALA A 102 13.37 1.16 0.90
C ALA A 102 13.01 1.04 -0.60
N SER A 103 12.02 1.80 -1.07
CA SER A 103 11.60 1.92 -2.45
C SER A 103 11.85 3.35 -2.90
N VAL A 104 12.55 3.54 -4.01
CA VAL A 104 13.02 4.83 -4.58
C VAL A 104 11.90 5.87 -4.83
N SER A 105 10.63 5.57 -4.56
CA SER A 105 9.46 6.42 -4.84
C SER A 105 8.74 6.89 -3.57
N VAL A 106 8.36 8.16 -3.51
CA VAL A 106 7.45 8.73 -2.48
C VAL A 106 5.98 8.54 -2.81
N PHE A 107 5.66 8.21 -4.06
CA PHE A 107 4.31 7.96 -4.53
C PHE A 107 4.08 6.46 -4.69
N GLY A 108 2.84 5.98 -4.52
CA GLY A 108 2.54 4.57 -4.72
C GLY A 108 2.95 3.65 -3.57
N VAL A 109 3.43 4.19 -2.45
CA VAL A 109 3.98 3.40 -1.34
C VAL A 109 3.22 3.67 -0.04
N SER A 110 3.18 2.68 0.85
CA SER A 110 2.46 2.82 2.12
C SER A 110 3.10 3.90 2.99
N ALA A 111 2.27 4.78 3.55
CA ALA A 111 2.73 5.81 4.49
C ALA A 111 3.43 5.20 5.72
N GLU A 112 3.11 3.96 6.10
CA GLU A 112 3.74 3.24 7.20
C GLU A 112 5.22 2.92 6.94
N SER A 113 5.64 2.83 5.68
CA SER A 113 7.04 2.56 5.31
C SER A 113 7.85 3.83 5.10
N MET A 114 7.22 5.01 5.04
CA MET A 114 7.88 6.28 4.76
C MET A 114 8.56 6.88 5.99
N GLN A 115 9.54 7.75 5.75
CA GLN A 115 10.10 8.59 6.80
C GLN A 115 9.08 9.65 7.24
N CYS A 116 8.70 9.61 8.51
CA CYS A 116 7.72 10.49 9.14
C CYS A 116 8.38 11.54 10.04
N SER A 117 7.69 12.66 10.19
CA SER A 117 7.94 13.68 11.21
C SER A 117 6.62 14.08 11.85
N TYR A 118 6.66 14.93 12.87
CA TYR A 118 5.48 15.48 13.51
C TYR A 118 5.12 16.83 12.90
N ASP A 119 3.82 17.04 12.68
CA ASP A 119 3.27 18.36 12.39
C ASP A 119 3.16 19.21 13.68
N THR A 120 2.62 20.43 13.56
CA THR A 120 2.44 21.36 14.69
C THR A 120 1.44 20.86 15.74
N ARG A 121 0.62 19.86 15.42
CA ARG A 121 -0.46 19.32 16.27
C ARG A 121 -0.13 17.93 16.82
N GLY A 122 1.05 17.39 16.49
CA GLY A 122 1.54 16.10 16.95
C GLY A 122 1.09 14.91 16.11
N ASN A 123 0.50 15.12 14.94
CA ASN A 123 0.22 14.04 13.99
C ASN A 123 1.53 13.55 13.37
N SER A 124 1.67 12.24 13.24
CA SER A 124 2.82 11.65 12.56
C SER A 124 2.55 11.55 11.06
N VAL A 125 3.24 12.36 10.27
CA VAL A 125 2.98 12.53 8.84
C VAL A 125 4.27 12.28 8.03
N PRO A 126 4.20 11.67 6.85
CA PRO A 126 5.34 11.56 5.93
C PRO A 126 6.02 12.92 5.71
N THR A 127 7.35 12.94 5.86
CA THR A 127 8.16 14.17 5.82
C THR A 127 7.98 14.91 4.48
N ILE A 128 7.82 14.17 3.38
CA ILE A 128 7.60 14.75 2.06
C ILE A 128 6.32 15.60 1.98
N LEU A 129 5.23 15.20 2.65
CA LEU A 129 4.00 15.99 2.70
C LEU A 129 4.22 17.31 3.44
N LEU A 130 4.94 17.27 4.56
CA LEU A 130 5.28 18.48 5.33
C LEU A 130 6.13 19.45 4.51
N LEU A 131 7.12 18.94 3.76
CA LEU A 131 7.94 19.77 2.87
C LEU A 131 7.13 20.38 1.73
N MET A 132 6.20 19.62 1.13
CA MET A 132 5.31 20.14 0.09
C MET A 132 4.36 21.21 0.65
N GLN A 133 3.81 21.02 1.85
CA GLN A 133 2.96 22.02 2.53
C GLN A 133 3.74 23.29 2.86
N GLU A 134 4.93 23.18 3.45
CA GLU A 134 5.79 24.33 3.74
C GLU A 134 6.11 25.12 2.46
N ARG A 135 6.41 24.42 1.36
CA ARG A 135 6.64 25.06 0.05
C ARG A 135 5.39 25.76 -0.47
N LEU A 136 4.21 25.16 -0.31
CA LEU A 136 2.94 25.77 -0.71
C LEU A 136 2.70 27.07 0.07
N TYR A 137 3.03 27.09 1.36
CA TYR A 137 2.74 28.22 2.26
C TYR A 137 3.72 29.36 2.02
N SER A 138 5.02 29.04 1.90
CA SER A 138 6.07 30.02 1.62
C SER A 138 5.92 30.73 0.28
N GLN A 139 5.29 30.09 -0.72
CA GLN A 139 4.98 30.69 -2.02
C GLN A 139 3.62 31.40 -2.09
N ASN A 140 2.96 31.64 -0.94
CA ASN A 140 1.61 32.22 -0.90
C ASN A 140 0.56 31.40 -1.68
N GLY A 141 0.78 30.08 -1.87
CA GLY A 141 -0.07 29.21 -2.67
C GLY A 141 -1.51 29.10 -2.13
N LEU A 142 -1.72 29.29 -0.83
CA LEU A 142 -3.07 29.34 -0.23
C LEU A 142 -3.94 30.47 -0.81
N LYS A 143 -3.35 31.53 -1.37
CA LYS A 143 -4.07 32.66 -1.99
C LYS A 143 -4.24 32.51 -3.50
N ALA A 144 -3.66 31.48 -4.13
CA ALA A 144 -3.75 31.28 -5.56
C ALA A 144 -5.19 30.91 -5.96
N GLU A 145 -5.74 31.63 -6.95
CA GLU A 145 -7.10 31.41 -7.43
C GLU A 145 -7.29 29.98 -7.96
N GLY A 146 -8.28 29.27 -7.45
CA GLY A 146 -8.57 27.89 -7.85
C GLY A 146 -7.51 26.86 -7.42
N ILE A 147 -6.75 27.13 -6.35
CA ILE A 147 -5.82 26.16 -5.77
C ILE A 147 -6.51 24.81 -5.51
N PHE A 148 -5.80 23.69 -5.73
CA PHE A 148 -6.32 22.31 -5.76
C PHE A 148 -7.37 21.98 -6.83
N ARG A 149 -8.01 22.97 -7.48
CA ARG A 149 -8.98 22.74 -8.56
C ARG A 149 -8.35 22.77 -9.94
N ILE A 150 -7.44 23.70 -10.18
CA ILE A 150 -6.75 23.84 -11.47
C ILE A 150 -5.72 22.73 -11.61
N ASN A 151 -5.76 22.03 -12.75
CA ASN A 151 -4.71 21.07 -13.12
C ASN A 151 -3.64 21.82 -13.93
N PRO A 152 -2.36 21.73 -13.54
CA PRO A 152 -1.25 22.33 -14.29
C PRO A 152 -1.05 21.66 -15.65
N GLU A 153 -0.22 22.24 -16.52
CA GLU A 153 0.24 21.56 -17.72
C GLU A 153 1.22 20.40 -17.37
N ASN A 154 0.89 19.19 -17.82
CA ASN A 154 1.54 17.93 -17.44
C ASN A 154 3.06 17.84 -17.70
N SER A 155 3.65 18.73 -18.51
CA SER A 155 5.03 18.58 -19.01
C SER A 155 6.11 18.71 -17.93
N GLN A 156 5.83 19.39 -16.82
CA GLN A 156 6.77 19.55 -15.71
C GLN A 156 6.48 18.60 -14.53
N GLU A 157 5.33 17.95 -14.50
CA GLU A 157 4.90 17.12 -13.36
C GLU A 157 5.83 15.92 -13.14
N GLU A 158 6.20 15.22 -14.21
CA GLU A 158 7.12 14.07 -14.15
C GLU A 158 8.51 14.48 -13.61
N HIS A 159 9.02 15.63 -14.05
CA HIS A 159 10.31 16.13 -13.58
C HIS A 159 10.30 16.51 -12.10
N VAL A 160 9.22 17.15 -11.63
CA VAL A 160 9.06 17.47 -10.21
C VAL A 160 8.92 16.20 -9.39
N ARG A 161 8.15 15.22 -9.90
CA ARG A 161 7.93 13.94 -9.24
C ARG A 161 9.24 13.17 -9.01
N ASP A 162 10.14 13.17 -9.98
CA ASP A 162 11.48 12.60 -9.83
C ASP A 162 12.31 13.29 -8.74
N GLN A 163 12.14 14.61 -8.55
CA GLN A 163 12.80 15.34 -7.47
C GLN A 163 12.18 14.99 -6.11
N LEU A 164 10.84 14.90 -6.03
CA LEU A 164 10.13 14.50 -4.81
C LEU A 164 10.51 13.08 -4.37
N ASN A 165 10.68 12.16 -5.32
CA ASN A 165 11.20 10.80 -5.07
C ASN A 165 12.59 10.80 -4.43
N ARG A 166 13.39 11.84 -4.68
CA ARG A 166 14.69 12.06 -4.03
C ARG A 166 14.61 12.85 -2.72
N GLY A 167 13.40 13.18 -2.25
CA GLY A 167 13.17 13.99 -1.06
C GLY A 167 13.36 15.50 -1.28
N ILE A 168 13.40 15.98 -2.53
CA ILE A 168 13.66 17.37 -2.87
C ILE A 168 12.39 18.02 -3.40
N VAL A 169 11.96 19.13 -2.76
CA VAL A 169 10.86 19.98 -3.24
C VAL A 169 11.46 21.21 -3.94
N PRO A 170 11.27 21.40 -5.26
CA PRO A 170 11.84 22.52 -6.00
C PRO A 170 11.39 23.88 -5.47
N GLU A 171 12.24 24.90 -5.58
CA GLU A 171 11.94 26.21 -5.01
C GLU A 171 10.95 27.04 -5.82
N ASP A 172 11.04 26.90 -7.14
CA ASP A 172 10.29 27.63 -8.17
C ASP A 172 9.12 26.81 -8.75
N ILE A 173 8.69 25.78 -8.03
CA ILE A 173 7.57 24.94 -8.44
C ILE A 173 6.26 25.76 -8.49
N ASP A 174 5.53 25.62 -9.59
CA ASP A 174 4.18 26.15 -9.73
C ASP A 174 3.25 25.63 -8.62
N VAL A 175 2.49 26.53 -7.99
CA VAL A 175 1.64 26.21 -6.85
C VAL A 175 0.47 25.28 -7.22
N HIS A 176 -0.06 25.35 -8.44
CA HIS A 176 -1.10 24.43 -8.90
C HIS A 176 -0.52 23.05 -9.17
N CYS A 177 0.71 22.96 -9.68
CA CYS A 177 1.46 21.71 -9.80
C CYS A 177 1.73 21.06 -8.45
N LEU A 178 2.24 21.83 -7.48
CA LEU A 178 2.46 21.35 -6.12
C LEU A 178 1.17 20.84 -5.47
N ALA A 179 0.07 21.60 -5.59
CA ALA A 179 -1.24 21.19 -5.10
C ALA A 179 -1.77 19.91 -5.79
N GLY A 180 -1.53 19.78 -7.10
CA GLY A 180 -1.83 18.58 -7.87
C GLY A 180 -1.08 17.35 -7.36
N LEU A 181 0.21 17.51 -7.07
CA LEU A 181 1.08 16.44 -6.56
C LEU A 181 0.71 16.04 -5.13
N ILE A 182 0.31 16.97 -4.26
CA ILE A 182 -0.24 16.64 -2.93
C ILE A 182 -1.47 15.75 -3.09
N LYS A 183 -2.44 16.10 -3.94
CA LYS A 183 -3.62 15.25 -4.19
C LYS A 183 -3.24 13.90 -4.78
N ALA A 184 -2.30 13.88 -5.73
CA ALA A 184 -1.82 12.66 -6.36
C ALA A 184 -1.19 11.71 -5.34
N TRP A 185 -0.45 12.25 -4.37
CA TRP A 185 0.14 11.46 -3.29
C TRP A 185 -0.90 10.66 -2.52
N PHE A 186 -2.03 11.27 -2.13
CA PHE A 186 -3.12 10.57 -1.44
C PHE A 186 -3.79 9.52 -2.31
N ARG A 187 -4.10 9.88 -3.58
CA ARG A 187 -4.77 9.00 -4.54
C ARG A 187 -3.95 7.74 -4.85
N GLU A 188 -2.63 7.86 -4.81
CA GLU A 188 -1.72 6.78 -5.15
C GLU A 188 -1.32 5.92 -3.96
N LEU A 189 -1.85 6.17 -2.76
CA LEU A 189 -1.62 5.28 -1.64
C LEU A 189 -2.14 3.86 -1.97
N PRO A 190 -1.43 2.79 -1.55
CA PRO A 190 -1.88 1.41 -1.77
C PRO A 190 -3.28 1.11 -1.22
N SER A 191 -3.69 1.86 -0.20
CA SER A 191 -5.04 1.91 0.37
C SER A 191 -5.37 3.38 0.64
N GLY A 192 -6.54 3.84 0.21
CA GLY A 192 -7.01 5.19 0.50
C GLY A 192 -7.19 5.40 2.01
N VAL A 193 -7.05 6.65 2.45
CA VAL A 193 -7.13 7.04 3.87
C VAL A 193 -8.46 6.66 4.50
N LEU A 194 -9.55 6.69 3.73
CA LEU A 194 -10.91 6.39 4.21
C LEU A 194 -11.38 4.98 3.86
N ASP A 195 -10.56 4.16 3.20
CA ASP A 195 -10.93 2.80 2.80
C ASP A 195 -11.12 1.85 4.00
N GLY A 196 -10.64 2.23 5.19
CA GLY A 196 -10.89 1.53 6.44
C GLY A 196 -12.32 1.68 6.98
N LEU A 197 -13.13 2.58 6.42
CA LEU A 197 -14.49 2.88 6.87
C LEU A 197 -15.54 2.27 5.94
N SER A 198 -16.68 1.84 6.50
CA SER A 198 -17.80 1.37 5.67
C SER A 198 -18.50 2.55 4.99
N PRO A 199 -18.83 2.46 3.69
CA PRO A 199 -19.57 3.51 2.99
C PRO A 199 -20.89 3.90 3.68
N GLU A 200 -21.58 2.91 4.26
CA GLU A 200 -22.84 3.11 4.98
C GLU A 200 -22.64 3.90 6.27
N GLN A 201 -21.60 3.59 7.05
CA GLN A 201 -21.26 4.34 8.26
C GLN A 201 -20.92 5.79 7.91
N VAL A 202 -20.20 5.98 6.81
CA VAL A 202 -19.80 7.30 6.34
C VAL A 202 -21.03 8.13 5.90
N LEU A 203 -21.98 7.51 5.17
CA LEU A 203 -23.23 8.16 4.76
C LEU A 203 -24.16 8.51 5.94
N GLN A 204 -24.08 7.75 7.02
CA GLN A 204 -24.94 7.92 8.19
C GLN A 204 -24.36 8.88 9.23
N CYS A 205 -23.09 9.27 9.09
CA CYS A 205 -22.43 10.24 9.95
C CYS A 205 -22.99 11.65 9.69
N ASN A 206 -23.77 12.17 10.63
CA ASN A 206 -24.43 13.49 10.51
C ASN A 206 -24.12 14.43 11.68
N THR A 207 -23.36 13.97 12.67
CA THR A 207 -22.99 14.74 13.87
C THR A 207 -21.49 14.71 14.11
N GLU A 208 -20.97 15.72 14.80
CA GLU A 208 -19.56 15.81 15.18
C GLU A 208 -19.15 14.61 16.05
N GLU A 209 -20.04 14.16 16.96
CA GLU A 209 -19.79 13.02 17.82
C GLU A 209 -19.64 11.71 17.04
N GLU A 210 -20.54 11.47 16.08
CA GLU A 210 -20.47 10.30 15.18
C GLU A 210 -19.20 10.33 14.32
N PHE A 211 -18.78 11.51 13.87
CA PHE A 211 -17.55 11.67 13.11
C PHE A 211 -16.32 11.29 13.95
N VAL A 212 -16.26 11.75 15.20
CA VAL A 212 -15.18 11.38 16.12
C VAL A 212 -15.17 9.87 16.39
N GLU A 213 -16.34 9.23 16.50
CA GLU A 213 -16.43 7.76 16.61
C GLU A 213 -16.02 7.02 15.34
N LEU A 214 -16.30 7.59 14.17
CA LEU A 214 -15.90 7.07 12.88
C LEU A 214 -14.38 7.13 12.70
N VAL A 215 -13.76 8.28 12.98
CA VAL A 215 -12.30 8.48 12.88
C VAL A 215 -11.53 7.57 13.83
N LYS A 216 -12.11 7.18 14.98
CA LYS A 216 -11.50 6.20 15.90
C LYS A 216 -11.39 4.78 15.32
N GLN A 217 -12.11 4.47 14.24
CA GLN A 217 -12.02 3.17 13.56
C GLN A 217 -10.83 3.10 12.60
N LEU A 218 -10.29 4.25 12.17
CA LEU A 218 -9.11 4.33 11.32
C LEU A 218 -7.84 3.94 12.10
N LYS A 219 -6.84 3.45 11.37
CA LYS A 219 -5.51 3.24 11.96
C LYS A 219 -4.87 4.58 12.33
N PRO A 220 -3.96 4.62 13.32
CA PRO A 220 -3.28 5.85 13.71
C PRO A 220 -2.62 6.61 12.54
N THR A 221 -2.05 5.89 11.57
CA THR A 221 -1.46 6.48 10.35
C THR A 221 -2.52 7.14 9.47
N GLU A 222 -3.64 6.46 9.24
CA GLU A 222 -4.76 6.96 8.42
C GLU A 222 -5.42 8.18 9.10
N THR A 223 -5.65 8.13 10.42
CA THR A 223 -6.14 9.26 11.22
C THR A 223 -5.21 10.46 11.15
N ALA A 224 -3.89 10.26 11.30
CA ALA A 224 -2.91 11.33 11.24
C ALA A 224 -2.89 12.02 9.86
N LEU A 225 -2.99 11.25 8.77
CA LEU A 225 -3.09 11.77 7.41
C LEU A 225 -4.40 12.53 7.17
N LEU A 226 -5.52 12.01 7.67
CA LEU A 226 -6.82 12.66 7.57
C LEU A 226 -6.82 14.02 8.29
N ASN A 227 -6.35 14.05 9.54
CA ASN A 227 -6.26 15.28 10.33
C ASN A 227 -5.39 16.32 9.62
N TRP A 228 -4.21 15.90 9.14
CA TRP A 228 -3.31 16.78 8.41
C TRP A 228 -3.96 17.36 7.15
N ALA A 229 -4.72 16.54 6.40
CA ALA A 229 -5.42 17.00 5.21
C ALA A 229 -6.55 17.96 5.55
N ILE A 230 -7.33 17.69 6.61
CA ILE A 230 -8.40 18.58 7.09
C ILE A 230 -7.82 19.93 7.49
N ASP A 231 -6.71 19.95 8.21
CA ASP A 231 -6.05 21.19 8.63
C ASP A 231 -5.57 22.00 7.40
N LEU A 232 -4.96 21.36 6.39
CA LEU A 232 -4.61 22.01 5.13
C LEU A 232 -5.84 22.56 4.40
N MET A 233 -6.93 21.82 4.37
CA MET A 233 -8.18 22.26 3.75
C MET A 233 -8.78 23.46 4.48
N ALA A 234 -8.75 23.47 5.81
CA ALA A 234 -9.18 24.60 6.63
C ALA A 234 -8.36 25.86 6.32
N ASP A 235 -7.03 25.75 6.27
CA ASP A 235 -6.13 26.86 5.92
C ASP A 235 -6.43 27.46 4.53
N VAL A 236 -6.85 26.62 3.57
CA VAL A 236 -7.27 27.08 2.24
C VAL A 236 -8.61 27.82 2.30
N VAL A 237 -9.59 27.27 3.02
CA VAL A 237 -10.92 27.89 3.17
C VAL A 237 -10.83 29.25 3.89
N GLU A 238 -9.92 29.41 4.84
CA GLU A 238 -9.66 30.72 5.47
C GLU A 238 -9.22 31.80 4.46
N GLN A 239 -8.67 31.42 3.30
CA GLN A 239 -8.26 32.31 2.23
C GLN A 239 -9.29 32.39 1.08
N GLU A 240 -10.53 31.94 1.29
CA GLU A 240 -11.61 31.86 0.28
C GLU A 240 -11.79 33.16 -0.51
N GLU A 241 -11.69 34.32 0.15
CA GLU A 241 -11.84 35.63 -0.49
C GLU A 241 -10.85 35.84 -1.65
N SER A 242 -9.64 35.30 -1.53
CA SER A 242 -8.59 35.37 -2.54
C SER A 242 -8.65 34.20 -3.51
N ASN A 243 -8.67 32.97 -3.00
CA ASN A 243 -8.51 31.77 -3.81
C ASN A 243 -9.81 31.23 -4.45
N LYS A 244 -10.99 31.72 -4.02
CA LYS A 244 -12.33 31.31 -4.49
C LYS A 244 -12.70 29.85 -4.20
N MET A 245 -12.07 29.24 -3.22
CA MET A 245 -12.28 27.85 -2.81
C MET A 245 -12.93 27.78 -1.43
N ASN A 246 -14.25 27.55 -1.40
CA ASN A 246 -15.00 27.29 -0.17
C ASN A 246 -14.87 25.83 0.29
N ALA A 247 -15.36 25.51 1.50
CA ALA A 247 -15.29 24.17 2.09
C ALA A 247 -15.84 23.08 1.15
N ARG A 248 -17.00 23.33 0.52
CA ARG A 248 -17.61 22.38 -0.42
C ARG A 248 -16.73 22.15 -1.66
N ASN A 249 -16.18 23.21 -2.25
CA ASN A 249 -15.32 23.13 -3.42
C ASN A 249 -14.05 22.34 -3.12
N ILE A 250 -13.45 22.56 -1.94
CA ILE A 250 -12.25 21.85 -1.50
C ILE A 250 -12.56 20.38 -1.22
N ALA A 251 -13.65 20.08 -0.52
CA ALA A 251 -14.08 18.72 -0.26
C ALA A 251 -14.30 17.92 -1.56
N MET A 252 -14.95 18.52 -2.56
CA MET A 252 -15.17 17.86 -3.86
C MET A 252 -13.86 17.51 -4.59
N VAL A 253 -12.80 18.32 -4.45
CA VAL A 253 -11.52 18.02 -5.11
C VAL A 253 -10.65 17.04 -4.33
N PHE A 254 -10.77 16.98 -2.99
CA PHE A 254 -10.01 16.05 -2.16
C PHE A 254 -10.67 14.69 -2.01
N ALA A 255 -12.00 14.63 -1.89
CA ALA A 255 -12.77 13.39 -1.73
C ALA A 255 -12.36 12.24 -2.66
N PRO A 256 -12.24 12.42 -3.99
CA PRO A 256 -11.85 11.33 -4.90
C PRO A 256 -10.40 10.85 -4.72
N ASN A 257 -9.57 11.55 -3.93
CA ASN A 257 -8.20 11.14 -3.62
C ASN A 257 -8.08 10.44 -2.26
N MET A 258 -9.16 10.42 -1.45
CA MET A 258 -9.14 9.83 -0.10
C MET A 258 -9.58 8.37 -0.06
N THR A 259 -10.12 7.83 -1.16
CA THR A 259 -10.61 6.45 -1.26
C THR A 259 -10.26 5.83 -2.61
N GLN A 260 -10.02 4.52 -2.63
CA GLN A 260 -9.88 3.76 -3.88
C GLN A 260 -11.22 3.23 -4.41
N MET A 261 -12.33 3.47 -3.70
CA MET A 261 -13.68 3.08 -4.14
C MET A 261 -14.07 3.84 -5.41
N SER A 262 -13.75 3.22 -6.52
CA SER A 262 -14.05 3.65 -7.87
C SER A 262 -15.48 3.28 -8.22
N ASP A 263 -16.47 3.83 -7.51
CA ASP A 263 -17.84 3.79 -8.01
C ASP A 263 -18.14 5.11 -8.73
N PRO A 264 -18.15 5.13 -10.09
CA PRO A 264 -18.26 6.37 -10.88
C PRO A 264 -19.53 7.18 -10.57
N ASP A 265 -20.57 6.53 -10.04
CA ASP A 265 -21.85 7.16 -9.71
C ASP A 265 -21.84 7.94 -8.37
N ALA A 266 -20.92 7.64 -7.45
CA ALA A 266 -20.84 8.31 -6.14
C ALA A 266 -20.11 9.67 -6.19
N VAL A 267 -19.26 9.89 -7.20
CA VAL A 267 -18.45 11.11 -7.35
C VAL A 267 -19.23 12.24 -8.06
N HIS A 268 -20.29 11.93 -8.79
CA HIS A 268 -21.00 12.89 -9.65
C HIS A 268 -22.08 13.72 -8.93
N SER A 269 -22.46 13.37 -7.69
CA SER A 269 -23.53 14.08 -6.98
C SER A 269 -23.05 15.21 -6.07
N GLY A 270 -21.75 15.34 -5.77
CA GLY A 270 -21.26 16.33 -4.79
C GLY A 270 -21.82 16.14 -3.36
N ASP A 271 -22.53 15.03 -3.13
CA ASP A 271 -23.18 14.59 -1.89
C ASP A 271 -22.67 13.19 -1.48
N GLY A 272 -21.49 12.81 -1.97
CA GLY A 272 -20.88 11.52 -1.66
C GLY A 272 -20.48 11.41 -0.17
N PRO A 273 -20.44 10.20 0.41
CA PRO A 273 -20.12 9.98 1.83
C PRO A 273 -18.82 10.68 2.25
N VAL A 274 -17.82 10.66 1.36
CA VAL A 274 -16.50 11.25 1.62
C VAL A 274 -16.55 12.77 1.69
N VAL A 275 -17.43 13.43 0.93
CA VAL A 275 -17.61 14.89 0.99
C VAL A 275 -18.20 15.28 2.34
N TYR A 276 -19.12 14.47 2.89
CA TYR A 276 -19.67 14.67 4.23
C TYR A 276 -18.61 14.53 5.33
N VAL A 277 -17.70 13.55 5.24
CA VAL A 277 -16.57 13.40 6.17
C VAL A 277 -15.62 14.58 6.12
N ILE A 278 -15.45 15.19 4.95
CA ILE A 278 -14.54 16.33 4.80
C ILE A 278 -15.22 17.65 5.21
N CYS A 279 -16.53 17.78 5.04
CA CYS A 279 -17.27 19.00 5.34
C CYS A 279 -17.88 19.07 6.74
N GLY A 280 -18.19 17.93 7.35
CA GLY A 280 -18.82 17.81 8.67
C GLY A 280 -17.80 17.95 9.79
#